data_AF-A0A4Y2JSD6-F1
#
_entry.id   AF-A0A4Y2JSD6-F1
#
_cell.length_a   1.000
_cell.length_b   1.000
_cell.length_c   1.000
_cell.angle_alpha   90.00
_cell.angle_beta   90.00
_cell.angle_gamma   90.00
#
_symmetry.space_group_name_H-M   'P 1'
#
loop_
_entity.id
_entity.type
_entity.pdbx_description
1 polymer ?
#
loop_
_entity_poly.entity_id
_entity_poly.type
_entity_poly.pdbx_seq_one_letter_code
_entity_poly.pdbx_strand_id
1 'polypeptide(L)'
;MRPSALSVTPVHSFYEFRFSFCRDTPNEWYPEDLEIPFDKGLMSRRRYSLWLQVFHAYTVRNQPPFYGRVSCTLRLLWRSLPDAFFTLEELQRAYADAPGSRHIIGAVHRFYVRSIAGDLISGTPRPLLHFCRTTIRKSLCYNLQLPLGIEDLRVPPKLKAFLRLEK
;
A
#
# COMPACT_ATOMS: atom_id res chain seq x y z
N MET A 1 -4.87 -49.21 10.43
CA MET A 1 -3.88 -48.32 11.10
C MET A 1 -4.09 -46.91 10.61
N ARG A 2 -4.06 -45.95 11.54
CA ARG A 2 -4.61 -44.58 11.47
C ARG A 2 -3.91 -43.68 10.44
N PRO A 3 -4.62 -42.71 9.82
CA PRO A 3 -4.00 -41.56 9.17
C PRO A 3 -3.64 -40.50 10.23
N SER A 4 -2.39 -40.05 10.26
CA SER A 4 -1.91 -39.04 11.22
C SER A 4 -1.90 -37.64 10.58
N ALA A 5 -2.86 -36.84 11.02
CA ALA A 5 -2.90 -35.39 11.20
C ALA A 5 -1.99 -34.48 10.34
N LEU A 6 -2.64 -33.72 9.45
CA LEU A 6 -2.21 -32.41 8.97
C LEU A 6 -2.10 -31.45 10.17
N SER A 7 -0.88 -31.07 10.54
CA SER A 7 -0.66 -29.94 11.43
C SER A 7 -0.85 -28.64 10.65
N VAL A 8 -2.00 -28.01 10.84
CA VAL A 8 -2.24 -26.60 10.50
C VAL A 8 -1.31 -25.76 11.37
N THR A 9 -0.27 -25.16 10.79
CA THR A 9 0.52 -24.14 11.49
C THR A 9 -0.03 -22.74 11.17
N PRO A 10 -0.34 -21.93 12.20
CA PRO A 10 -1.02 -20.65 12.04
C PRO A 10 -0.02 -19.49 11.89
N VAL A 11 -0.30 -18.57 10.97
CA VAL A 11 -0.08 -17.09 11.05
C VAL A 11 1.36 -16.59 11.35
N HIS A 12 2.38 -17.43 11.41
CA HIS A 12 3.75 -17.05 11.79
C HIS A 12 4.56 -16.36 10.67
N SER A 13 4.00 -16.21 9.47
CA SER A 13 4.68 -15.63 8.30
C SER A 13 4.70 -14.09 8.28
N PHE A 14 3.97 -13.41 9.17
CA PHE A 14 3.90 -11.94 9.15
C PHE A 14 5.01 -11.27 9.99
N TYR A 15 5.65 -12.02 10.91
CA TYR A 15 6.69 -11.48 11.80
C TYR A 15 8.11 -11.58 11.22
N GLU A 16 8.35 -12.47 10.25
CA GLU A 16 9.64 -12.62 9.54
C GLU A 16 9.97 -11.40 8.64
N PHE A 17 9.01 -10.53 8.35
CA PHE A 17 9.23 -9.33 7.54
C PHE A 17 9.94 -8.19 8.30
N ARG A 18 10.48 -8.44 9.51
CA ARG A 18 11.12 -7.43 10.35
C ARG A 18 12.66 -7.33 10.25
N PHE A 19 13.37 -8.18 9.50
CA PHE A 19 14.85 -8.20 9.58
C PHE A 19 15.65 -8.36 8.28
N SER A 20 15.26 -7.69 7.20
CA SER A 20 16.19 -7.43 6.07
C SER A 20 16.24 -5.95 5.71
N PHE A 21 16.25 -5.11 6.74
CA PHE A 21 16.49 -3.68 6.64
C PHE A 21 17.89 -3.44 7.23
N CYS A 22 18.78 -2.83 6.44
CA CYS A 22 20.19 -2.57 6.74
C CYS A 22 21.14 -3.77 6.57
N ARG A 23 21.76 -3.85 5.38
CA ARG A 23 23.09 -4.47 5.28
C ARG A 23 24.20 -3.56 4.76
N ASP A 24 23.89 -2.38 4.22
CA ASP A 24 24.91 -1.54 3.56
C ASP A 24 24.90 -0.05 3.93
N THR A 25 24.60 0.31 5.18
CA THR A 25 24.96 1.65 5.71
C THR A 25 25.73 1.51 7.02
N PRO A 26 26.91 2.15 7.18
CA PRO A 26 27.79 1.94 8.33
C PRO A 26 27.29 2.56 9.65
N ASN A 27 26.08 3.10 9.67
CA ASN A 27 25.46 3.63 10.90
C ASN A 27 24.27 2.74 11.25
N GLU A 28 24.45 1.93 12.29
CA GLU A 28 23.48 1.02 12.89
C GLU A 28 22.19 1.76 13.24
N TRP A 29 21.13 1.50 12.47
CA TRP A 29 19.76 1.77 12.87
C TRP A 29 19.19 0.47 13.45
N TYR A 30 19.16 0.36 14.77
CA TYR A 30 18.45 -0.73 15.41
C TYR A 30 16.94 -0.48 15.34
N PRO A 31 16.14 -1.45 14.86
CA PRO A 31 14.68 -1.31 14.74
C PRO A 31 13.93 -1.33 16.09
N GLU A 32 14.65 -1.26 17.22
CA GLU A 32 14.09 -1.13 18.57
C GLU A 32 13.82 0.34 18.94
N ASP A 33 14.51 1.30 18.31
CA ASP A 33 14.33 2.75 18.57
C ASP A 33 13.28 3.42 17.68
N LEU A 34 12.70 2.66 16.75
CA LEU A 34 11.62 3.16 15.89
C LEU A 34 10.28 2.98 16.60
N GLU A 35 9.96 3.90 17.51
CA GLU A 35 8.64 3.94 18.15
C GLU A 35 7.55 3.91 17.07
N ILE A 36 6.71 2.88 17.12
CA ILE A 36 5.77 2.57 16.05
C ILE A 36 4.63 3.59 16.10
N PRO A 37 4.33 4.34 15.03
CA PRO A 37 3.26 5.35 15.02
C PRO A 37 1.88 4.81 15.39
N PHE A 38 1.67 3.50 15.20
CA PHE A 38 0.48 2.78 15.62
C PHE A 38 0.32 2.73 17.14
N ASP A 39 1.39 2.43 17.88
CA ASP A 39 1.35 2.28 19.34
C ASP A 39 1.09 3.62 20.04
N LYS A 40 1.49 4.73 19.40
CA LYS A 40 1.20 6.11 19.82
C LYS A 40 -0.20 6.61 19.42
N GLY A 41 -1.01 5.79 18.74
CA GLY A 41 -2.32 6.20 18.24
C GLY A 41 -2.28 7.28 17.15
N LEU A 42 -1.11 7.55 16.55
CA LEU A 42 -0.94 8.57 15.51
C LEU A 42 -1.52 8.12 14.16
N MET A 43 -1.66 6.80 13.96
CA MET A 43 -2.26 6.19 12.78
C MET A 43 -3.04 4.92 13.13
N SER A 44 -4.08 4.62 12.35
CA SER A 44 -4.74 3.31 12.45
C SER A 44 -3.86 2.19 11.91
N ARG A 45 -4.08 0.96 12.38
CA ARG A 45 -3.33 -0.23 11.92
C ARG A 45 -3.34 -0.39 10.40
N ARG A 46 -4.50 -0.16 9.78
CA ARG A 46 -4.68 -0.21 8.31
C ARG A 46 -3.89 0.90 7.63
N ARG A 47 -3.89 2.10 8.18
CA ARG A 47 -3.17 3.25 7.62
C ARG A 47 -1.66 3.03 7.68
N TYR A 48 -1.18 2.53 8.82
CA TYR A 48 0.22 2.19 9.01
C TYR A 48 0.70 1.06 8.09
N SER A 49 -0.08 -0.03 7.93
CA SER A 49 0.30 -1.12 7.04
C SER A 49 0.38 -0.69 5.56
N LEU A 50 -0.53 0.18 5.12
CA LEU A 50 -0.48 0.79 3.79
C LEU A 50 0.76 1.66 3.60
N TRP A 51 1.16 2.40 4.64
CA TRP A 51 2.38 3.20 4.60
C TRP A 51 3.63 2.32 4.50
N LEU A 52 3.70 1.24 5.28
CA LEU A 52 4.81 0.27 5.18
C LEU A 52 4.92 -0.34 3.78
N GLN A 53 3.80 -0.60 3.10
CA GLN A 53 3.83 -1.08 1.71
C GLN A 53 4.41 -0.04 0.75
N VAL A 54 4.07 1.23 0.92
CA VAL A 54 4.65 2.35 0.15
C VAL A 54 6.16 2.47 0.41
N PHE A 55 6.55 2.36 1.68
CA PHE A 55 7.94 2.44 2.10
C PHE A 55 8.77 1.27 1.55
N HIS A 56 8.25 0.05 1.63
CA HIS A 56 8.87 -1.13 1.02
C HIS A 56 8.96 -0.99 -0.51
N ALA A 57 7.90 -0.52 -1.16
CA ALA A 57 7.92 -0.22 -2.58
C ALA A 57 9.04 0.78 -2.93
N TYR A 58 9.23 1.80 -2.11
CA TYR A 58 10.34 2.74 -2.27
C TYR A 58 11.69 2.03 -2.17
N THR A 59 11.94 1.17 -1.18
CA THR A 59 13.27 0.53 -1.02
C THR A 59 13.62 -0.42 -2.16
N VAL A 60 12.66 -1.19 -2.67
CA VAL A 60 12.89 -2.17 -3.75
C VAL A 60 12.80 -1.56 -5.16
N ARG A 61 12.48 -0.26 -5.29
CA ARG A 61 12.20 0.39 -6.60
C ARG A 61 13.33 0.27 -7.62
N ASN A 62 14.57 0.20 -7.15
CA ASN A 62 15.78 0.12 -7.98
C ASN A 62 16.32 -1.32 -8.08
N GLN A 63 15.70 -2.29 -7.41
CA GLN A 63 16.16 -3.67 -7.42
C GLN A 63 15.56 -4.44 -8.61
N PRO A 64 16.36 -5.26 -9.31
CA PRO A 64 15.82 -6.26 -10.24
C PRO A 64 14.95 -7.29 -9.48
N PRO A 65 13.86 -7.82 -10.05
CA PRO A 65 13.26 -7.55 -11.36
C PRO A 65 12.24 -6.39 -11.35
N PHE A 66 12.18 -5.62 -10.27
CA PHE A 66 11.08 -4.68 -10.00
C PHE A 66 11.27 -3.30 -10.65
N TYR A 67 12.44 -3.03 -11.24
CA TYR A 67 12.75 -1.77 -11.92
C TYR A 67 11.64 -1.36 -12.89
N GLY A 68 11.14 -0.13 -12.73
CA GLY A 68 10.04 0.41 -13.55
C GLY A 68 8.64 -0.16 -13.27
N ARG A 69 8.50 -1.34 -12.64
CA ARG A 69 7.20 -1.98 -12.37
C ARG A 69 6.56 -1.53 -11.06
N VAL A 70 7.37 -1.17 -10.05
CA VAL A 70 6.87 -0.78 -8.73
C VAL A 70 5.85 0.35 -8.79
N SER A 71 6.10 1.39 -9.60
CA SER A 71 5.18 2.51 -9.72
C SER A 71 3.83 2.11 -10.31
N CYS A 72 3.81 1.20 -11.29
CA CYS A 72 2.58 0.67 -11.88
C CYS A 72 1.81 -0.17 -10.87
N THR A 73 2.49 -1.06 -10.14
CA THR A 73 1.89 -1.87 -9.08
C THR A 73 1.28 -0.99 -7.99
N LEU A 74 2.03 0.00 -7.53
CA LEU A 74 1.56 0.94 -6.51
C LEU A 74 0.34 1.72 -6.96
N ARG A 75 0.31 2.14 -8.24
CA ARG A 75 -0.85 2.83 -8.83
C ARG A 75 -2.10 1.94 -8.89
N LEU A 76 -1.95 0.69 -9.33
CA LEU A 76 -3.05 -0.27 -9.39
C LEU A 76 -3.59 -0.57 -7.99
N LEU A 77 -2.71 -0.78 -7.02
CA LEU A 77 -3.05 -0.94 -5.61
C LEU A 77 -3.84 0.27 -5.10
N TRP A 78 -3.35 1.49 -5.35
CA TRP A 78 -4.04 2.69 -4.90
C TRP A 78 -5.37 2.99 -5.61
N ARG A 79 -5.58 2.43 -6.81
CA ARG A 79 -6.85 2.50 -7.54
C ARG A 79 -7.88 1.51 -7.02
N SER A 80 -7.48 0.45 -6.32
CA SER A 80 -8.37 -0.58 -5.75
C SER A 80 -8.76 -0.32 -4.29
N LEU A 81 -8.05 0.58 -3.60
CA LEU A 81 -8.28 0.91 -2.20
C LEU A 81 -9.20 2.12 -2.03
N PRO A 82 -10.16 2.11 -1.08
CA PRO A 82 -10.99 3.27 -0.76
C PRO A 82 -10.24 4.36 0.03
N ASP A 83 -9.04 4.04 0.53
CA ASP A 83 -8.29 4.88 1.46
C ASP A 83 -7.86 6.23 0.87
N ALA A 84 -7.88 7.29 1.69
CA ALA A 84 -7.41 8.62 1.32
C ALA A 84 -5.92 8.61 0.93
N PHE A 85 -5.44 9.64 0.23
CA PHE A 85 -4.01 9.77 -0.02
C PHE A 85 -3.26 10.14 1.27
N PHE A 86 -2.00 9.72 1.41
CA PHE A 86 -1.13 10.22 2.47
C PHE A 86 -0.75 11.68 2.22
N THR A 87 -0.92 12.51 3.23
CA THR A 87 -0.40 13.89 3.22
C THR A 87 1.02 13.91 3.79
N LEU A 88 1.84 14.87 3.36
CA LEU A 88 3.20 14.96 3.88
C LEU A 88 3.18 15.31 5.37
N GLU A 89 2.23 16.17 5.76
CA GLU A 89 2.03 16.63 7.12
C GLU A 89 1.59 15.49 8.06
N GLU A 90 0.71 14.60 7.60
CA GLU A 90 0.33 13.37 8.32
C GLU A 90 1.55 12.51 8.63
N LEU A 91 2.40 12.29 7.63
CA LEU A 91 3.60 11.46 7.77
C LEU A 91 4.66 12.14 8.64
N GLN A 92 4.91 13.43 8.45
CA GLN A 92 5.86 14.18 9.27
C GLN A 92 5.46 14.21 10.74
N ARG A 93 4.15 14.34 11.04
CA ARG A 93 3.66 14.25 12.43
C ARG A 93 3.81 12.84 13.00
N ALA A 94 3.51 11.81 12.21
CA ALA A 94 3.62 10.42 12.66
C ALA A 94 5.05 10.00 13.03
N TYR A 95 6.06 10.66 12.48
CA TYR A 95 7.48 10.33 12.66
C TYR A 95 8.31 11.52 13.15
N ALA A 96 7.67 12.49 13.82
CA ALA A 96 8.33 13.72 14.27
C ALA A 96 9.50 13.44 15.21
N ASP A 97 9.38 12.39 16.02
CA ASP A 97 10.36 12.00 17.04
C ASP A 97 11.54 11.19 16.46
N ALA A 98 11.44 10.72 15.21
CA ALA A 98 12.47 9.92 14.59
C ALA A 98 13.56 10.82 13.94
N PRO A 99 14.83 10.76 14.39
CA PRO A 99 15.88 11.62 13.87
C PRO A 99 16.15 11.32 12.38
N GLY A 100 16.31 12.37 11.56
CA GLY A 100 16.53 12.23 10.12
C GLY A 100 15.32 11.75 9.29
N SER A 101 14.19 11.42 9.95
CA SER A 101 12.99 10.90 9.28
C SER A 101 12.41 11.88 8.26
N ARG A 102 12.49 13.19 8.52
CA ARG A 102 11.93 14.25 7.67
C ARG A 102 12.43 14.16 6.22
N HIS A 103 13.72 13.91 6.02
CA HIS A 103 14.31 13.81 4.69
C HIS A 103 13.83 12.54 3.97
N ILE A 104 13.89 11.40 4.67
CA ILE A 104 13.49 10.09 4.14
C ILE A 104 12.00 10.08 3.80
N ILE A 105 11.14 10.54 4.71
CA ILE A 105 9.68 10.64 4.52
C ILE A 105 9.36 11.55 3.35
N GLY A 106 10.04 12.70 3.24
CA GLY A 106 9.89 13.58 2.09
C GLY A 106 10.23 12.88 0.77
N ALA A 107 11.30 12.09 0.73
CA ALA A 107 11.69 11.34 -0.47
C ALA A 107 10.69 10.22 -0.82
N VAL A 108 10.23 9.46 0.18
CA VAL A 108 9.24 8.39 0.00
C VAL A 108 7.89 8.97 -0.43
N HIS A 109 7.46 10.08 0.18
CA HIS A 109 6.22 10.77 -0.18
C HIS A 109 6.26 11.31 -1.61
N ARG A 110 7.37 11.94 -2.04
CA ARG A 110 7.54 12.38 -3.43
C ARG A 110 7.47 11.21 -4.42
N PHE A 111 8.11 10.08 -4.10
CA PHE A 111 8.00 8.87 -4.90
C PHE A 111 6.55 8.39 -4.98
N TYR A 112 5.88 8.25 -3.84
CA TYR A 112 4.49 7.84 -3.74
C TYR A 112 3.55 8.72 -4.57
N VAL A 113 3.63 10.05 -4.40
CA VAL A 113 2.85 11.02 -5.18
C VAL A 113 3.17 10.86 -6.67
N ARG A 114 4.43 10.77 -7.08
CA ARG A 114 4.77 10.56 -8.50
C ARG A 114 4.22 9.25 -9.06
N SER A 115 4.19 8.19 -8.26
CA SER A 115 3.69 6.87 -8.68
C SER A 115 2.17 6.85 -8.85
N ILE A 116 1.41 7.53 -7.99
CA ILE A 116 -0.07 7.46 -7.95
C ILE A 116 -0.76 8.68 -8.58
N ALA A 117 -0.14 9.86 -8.50
CA ALA A 117 -0.77 11.17 -8.69
C ALA A 117 -0.55 11.73 -10.11
N GLY A 118 -0.09 10.90 -11.05
CA GLY A 118 -0.17 11.24 -12.48
C GLY A 118 -1.58 11.59 -12.95
N ASP A 119 -2.61 11.41 -12.11
CA ASP A 119 -4.03 11.69 -12.39
C ASP A 119 -4.74 12.59 -11.33
N LEU A 120 -4.09 13.11 -10.26
CA LEU A 120 -4.78 13.89 -9.20
C LEU A 120 -3.89 14.91 -8.45
N ILE A 121 -4.51 16.02 -8.02
CA ILE A 121 -3.89 17.05 -7.16
C ILE A 121 -3.89 16.54 -5.70
N SER A 122 -2.68 16.43 -5.13
CA SER A 122 -2.46 16.08 -3.71
C SER A 122 -3.24 17.00 -2.78
N GLY A 123 -3.94 16.43 -1.79
CA GLY A 123 -4.69 17.19 -0.77
C GLY A 123 -6.20 17.27 -0.99
N THR A 124 -6.72 16.78 -2.13
CA THR A 124 -8.17 16.71 -2.37
C THR A 124 -8.78 15.38 -1.92
N PRO A 125 -10.03 15.39 -1.41
CA PRO A 125 -10.78 14.16 -1.19
C PRO A 125 -10.88 13.36 -2.49
N ARG A 126 -10.92 12.02 -2.38
CA ARG A 126 -11.10 11.19 -3.58
C ARG A 126 -12.47 11.46 -4.21
N PRO A 127 -12.55 11.48 -5.55
CA PRO A 127 -13.82 11.71 -6.22
C PRO A 127 -14.81 10.60 -5.89
N LEU A 128 -16.10 10.92 -5.84
CA LEU A 128 -17.19 9.96 -5.59
C LEU A 128 -17.09 8.75 -6.54
N LEU A 129 -16.69 8.97 -7.79
CA LEU A 129 -16.50 7.91 -8.77
C LEU A 129 -15.48 6.85 -8.32
N HIS A 130 -14.42 7.24 -7.60
CA HIS A 130 -13.45 6.31 -7.03
C HIS A 130 -14.07 5.47 -5.91
N PHE A 131 -14.92 6.08 -5.06
CA PHE A 131 -15.67 5.34 -4.04
C PHE A 131 -16.65 4.33 -4.66
N CYS A 132 -17.34 4.71 -5.74
CA CYS A 132 -18.17 3.77 -6.50
C CYS A 132 -17.34 2.61 -7.06
N ARG A 133 -16.14 2.89 -7.61
CA ARG A 133 -15.22 1.87 -8.15
C ARG A 133 -14.89 0.81 -7.09
N THR A 134 -14.44 1.25 -5.93
CA THR A 134 -13.97 0.36 -4.87
C THR A 134 -15.12 -0.42 -4.27
N THR A 135 -16.30 0.20 -4.13
CA THR A 135 -17.52 -0.45 -3.64
C THR A 135 -17.99 -1.56 -4.59
N ILE A 136 -18.11 -1.27 -5.89
CA ILE A 136 -18.52 -2.26 -6.90
C ILE A 136 -17.51 -3.41 -6.96
N ARG A 137 -16.22 -3.10 -7.04
CA ARG A 137 -15.16 -4.12 -7.06
C ARG A 137 -15.16 -4.97 -5.80
N LYS A 138 -15.41 -4.38 -4.63
CA LYS A 138 -15.52 -5.11 -3.36
C LYS A 138 -16.67 -6.12 -3.42
N SER A 139 -17.84 -5.70 -3.92
CA SER A 139 -18.99 -6.59 -4.13
C SER A 139 -18.67 -7.74 -5.10
N LEU A 140 -18.07 -7.44 -6.25
CA LEU A 140 -17.65 -8.48 -7.22
C LEU A 140 -16.60 -9.43 -6.62
N CYS A 141 -15.65 -8.91 -5.83
CA CYS A 141 -14.63 -9.70 -5.15
C CYS A 141 -15.27 -10.70 -4.16
N TYR A 142 -16.22 -10.23 -3.34
CA TYR A 142 -16.94 -11.09 -2.41
C TYR A 142 -17.73 -12.21 -3.10
N ASN A 143 -18.18 -11.96 -4.33
CA ASN A 143 -18.88 -12.95 -5.14
C ASN A 143 -17.95 -13.76 -6.06
N LEU A 144 -16.62 -13.65 -5.91
CA LEU A 144 -15.61 -14.32 -6.76
C LEU A 144 -15.74 -14.01 -8.27
N GLN A 145 -16.30 -12.85 -8.58
CA GLN A 145 -16.57 -12.39 -9.95
C GLN A 145 -15.45 -11.52 -10.52
N LEU A 146 -14.36 -11.27 -9.79
CA LEU A 146 -13.22 -10.53 -10.35
C LEU A 146 -12.17 -11.47 -10.96
N PRO A 147 -11.57 -11.13 -12.11
CA PRO A 147 -11.83 -9.93 -12.92
C PRO A 147 -12.97 -10.09 -13.94
N LEU A 148 -13.41 -11.31 -14.23
CA LEU A 148 -14.23 -11.64 -15.40
C LEU A 148 -15.66 -11.07 -15.37
N GLY A 149 -16.31 -11.08 -14.21
CA GLY A 149 -17.68 -10.60 -14.02
C GLY A 149 -17.88 -9.09 -14.16
N ILE A 150 -16.81 -8.32 -14.41
CA ILE A 150 -16.96 -6.93 -14.88
C ILE A 150 -17.62 -6.92 -16.27
N GLU A 151 -17.39 -7.94 -17.10
CA GLU A 151 -17.96 -8.01 -18.45
C GLU A 151 -19.46 -8.24 -18.46
N ASP A 152 -19.98 -8.91 -17.44
CA ASP A 152 -21.41 -9.19 -17.32
C ASP A 152 -22.22 -7.97 -16.87
N LEU A 153 -21.54 -6.90 -16.41
CA LEU A 153 -22.19 -5.66 -16.03
C LEU A 153 -22.77 -4.93 -17.26
N ARG A 154 -24.05 -4.57 -17.19
CA ARG A 154 -24.74 -3.73 -18.18
C ARG A 154 -24.40 -2.24 -18.02
N VAL A 155 -23.11 -1.91 -18.07
CA VAL A 155 -22.58 -0.54 -17.98
C VAL A 155 -21.76 -0.17 -19.22
N PRO A 156 -21.66 1.13 -19.57
CA PRO A 156 -20.85 1.59 -20.69
C PRO A 156 -19.40 1.06 -20.66
N PRO A 157 -18.77 0.78 -21.83
CA PRO A 157 -17.40 0.25 -21.90
C PRO A 157 -16.37 1.07 -21.14
N LYS A 158 -16.50 2.40 -21.15
CA LYS A 158 -15.65 3.32 -20.39
C LYS A 158 -15.69 3.06 -18.88
N LEU A 159 -16.87 2.70 -18.34
CA LEU A 159 -17.01 2.33 -16.93
C LEU A 159 -16.45 0.93 -16.64
N LYS A 160 -16.52 -0.01 -17.59
CA LYS A 160 -15.86 -1.32 -17.45
C LYS A 160 -14.34 -1.17 -17.37
N ALA A 161 -13.72 -0.40 -18.27
CA ALA A 161 -12.28 -0.09 -18.23
C ALA A 161 -11.89 0.56 -16.89
N PHE A 162 -12.68 1.55 -16.45
CA PHE A 162 -12.50 2.17 -15.14
C PHE A 162 -12.58 1.17 -13.97
N LEU A 163 -13.54 0.24 -13.99
CA LEU A 163 -13.66 -0.82 -12.98
C LEU A 163 -12.51 -1.83 -13.06
N ARG A 164 -11.89 -2.04 -14.21
CA ARG A 164 -10.69 -2.87 -14.40
C ARG A 164 -9.40 -2.18 -13.93
N LEU A 165 -9.49 -0.97 -13.39
CA LEU A 165 -8.36 -0.14 -12.95
C LEU A 165 -7.51 0.39 -14.12
N GLU A 166 -8.05 0.38 -15.34
CA GLU A 166 -7.44 0.95 -16.54
C GLU A 166 -7.54 2.50 -16.52
N LYS A 167 -6.93 3.16 -17.50
CA LYS A 167 -6.95 4.62 -17.62
C LYS A 167 -8.23 5.11 -18.29
#